data_AF-A0A925XIH3-F1
#
_entry.id   AF-A0A925XIH3-F1
#
_cell.length_a   1.000
_cell.length_b   1.000
_cell.length_c   1.000
_cell.angle_alpha   90.00
_cell.angle_beta   90.00
_cell.angle_gamma   90.00
#
_symmetry.space_group_name_H-M   'P 1'
#
loop_
_entity.id
_entity.type
_entity.pdbx_description
1 polymer ?
#
loop_
_entity_poly.entity_id
_entity_poly.type
_entity_poly.pdbx_seq_one_letter_code
_entity_poly.pdbx_strand_id
1 'polypeptide(L)'
;FAVSGQKIEFGPMMLEYIEVIRSNATGNFGTLLKSVSKTPAMLRWLDGDENTKGHPNENFAREIMELFALGVGNYTEKDIQEAARSFSGWHVREGTFWFNRLQHDDSPKTVFGKTGNFDGAQIVDLCLAQPACARFLAMKLLKMFVLANPTGEMIDAVAARLRHHNLVFAPVMRELLTSQLFFEAAHRRAVIKSPLDLVVGSLRSLDQTVKWPPVAKILADLGQDVFEPPSVKGWEGGRLWVNSSSLLMRTNFATALVSGDQLATLSKPILDGAGGTSESVVARLDKLLLGGTADERLRAELVSHHKQAEGNTVQKLRGLLQLVASLPEYQLH
;
A
#
# COMPACT_ATOMS: atom_id res chain seq x y z
N PHE A 1 4.13 0.32 6.72
CA PHE A 1 4.37 -0.68 7.76
C PHE A 1 4.30 -2.05 7.12
N ALA A 2 5.25 -2.93 7.40
CA ALA A 2 5.28 -4.29 6.90
C ALA A 2 5.72 -5.21 8.04
N VAL A 3 5.07 -6.37 8.13
CA VAL A 3 5.44 -7.51 9.00
C VAL A 3 5.18 -8.78 8.19
N SER A 4 5.98 -9.83 8.38
CA SER A 4 5.82 -11.10 7.67
C SER A 4 5.21 -12.19 8.55
N GLY A 5 4.21 -12.88 8.00
CA GLY A 5 3.57 -14.02 8.65
C GLY A 5 4.56 -15.15 8.94
N GLN A 6 5.54 -15.38 8.06
CA GLN A 6 6.61 -16.36 8.24
C GLN A 6 7.49 -16.09 9.47
N LYS A 7 7.78 -14.83 9.83
CA LYS A 7 8.57 -14.54 11.05
C LYS A 7 7.70 -14.53 12.31
N ILE A 8 6.44 -14.11 12.21
CA ILE A 8 5.57 -14.00 13.39
C ILE A 8 5.00 -15.36 13.82
N GLU A 9 4.70 -16.23 12.86
CA GLU A 9 4.15 -17.60 13.04
C GLU A 9 2.98 -17.71 14.03
N PHE A 10 2.26 -16.61 14.25
CA PHE A 10 1.17 -16.55 15.21
C PHE A 10 0.03 -15.65 14.70
N GLY A 11 -1.02 -16.30 14.21
CA GLY A 11 -2.16 -15.66 13.54
C GLY A 11 -2.82 -14.51 14.32
N PRO A 12 -3.07 -14.64 15.64
CA PRO A 12 -3.68 -13.57 16.43
C PRO A 12 -2.91 -12.25 16.40
N MET A 13 -1.57 -12.29 16.41
CA MET A 13 -0.74 -11.09 16.32
C MET A 13 -0.84 -10.41 14.95
N MET A 14 -0.92 -11.21 13.88
CA MET A 14 -1.11 -10.68 12.53
C MET A 14 -2.48 -10.01 12.40
N LEU A 15 -3.52 -10.61 12.98
CA LEU A 15 -4.86 -10.04 13.01
C LEU A 15 -4.89 -8.71 13.76
N GLU A 16 -4.35 -8.68 15.00
CA GLU A 16 -4.26 -7.45 15.80
C GLU A 16 -3.54 -6.33 15.04
N TYR A 17 -2.41 -6.64 14.41
CA TYR A 17 -1.66 -5.67 13.59
C TYR A 17 -2.50 -5.08 12.45
N ILE A 18 -3.25 -5.92 11.72
CA ILE A 18 -4.13 -5.47 10.63
C ILE A 18 -5.28 -4.62 11.17
N GLU A 19 -5.88 -5.00 12.30
CA GLU A 19 -6.96 -4.26 12.95
C GLU A 19 -6.50 -2.89 13.44
N VAL A 20 -5.31 -2.79 14.02
CA VAL A 20 -4.68 -1.52 14.42
C VAL A 20 -4.51 -0.60 13.21
N ILE A 21 -4.00 -1.11 12.09
CA ILE A 21 -3.85 -0.31 10.87
C ILE A 21 -5.22 0.15 10.37
N ARG A 22 -6.19 -0.76 10.25
CA ARG A 22 -7.54 -0.45 9.75
C ARG A 22 -8.25 0.59 10.59
N SER A 23 -8.18 0.45 11.91
CA SER A 23 -8.83 1.37 12.86
C SER A 23 -8.23 2.78 12.82
N ASN A 24 -6.98 2.92 12.38
CA ASN A 24 -6.27 4.20 12.33
C ASN A 24 -6.03 4.73 10.91
N ALA A 25 -6.47 4.02 9.86
CA ALA A 25 -6.08 4.27 8.47
C ALA A 25 -6.38 5.69 7.97
N THR A 26 -7.49 6.29 8.42
CA THR A 26 -7.90 7.66 8.07
C THR A 26 -7.66 8.66 9.19
N GLY A 27 -7.10 8.21 10.32
CA GLY A 27 -6.92 9.00 11.54
C GLY A 27 -5.61 9.79 11.55
N ASN A 28 -5.13 10.06 12.77
CA ASN A 28 -3.87 10.75 13.02
C ASN A 28 -2.68 9.80 12.81
N PHE A 29 -1.69 10.22 12.01
CA PHE A 29 -0.50 9.41 11.76
C PHE A 29 0.31 9.11 13.04
N GLY A 30 0.38 10.05 13.98
CA GLY A 30 1.08 9.81 15.24
C GLY A 30 0.42 8.72 16.08
N THR A 31 -0.92 8.70 16.13
CA THR A 31 -1.67 7.60 16.76
C THR A 31 -1.43 6.28 16.04
N LEU A 32 -1.48 6.28 14.71
CA LEU A 32 -1.19 5.09 13.90
C LEU A 32 0.22 4.55 14.18
N LEU A 33 1.24 5.41 14.11
CA LEU A 33 2.64 5.02 14.31
C LEU A 33 2.85 4.45 15.71
N LYS A 34 2.41 5.14 16.77
CA LYS A 34 2.53 4.64 18.15
C LYS A 34 1.81 3.30 18.36
N SER A 35 0.61 3.17 17.80
CA SER A 35 -0.19 1.95 17.96
C SER A 35 0.47 0.77 17.23
N VAL A 36 0.91 0.98 15.99
CA VAL A 36 1.65 -0.04 15.22
C VAL A 36 2.96 -0.41 15.91
N SER A 37 3.74 0.56 16.41
CA SER A 37 5.00 0.29 17.11
C SER A 37 4.84 -0.55 18.37
N LYS A 38 3.64 -0.61 18.96
CA LYS A 38 3.34 -1.42 20.15
C LYS A 38 2.68 -2.76 19.82
N THR A 39 2.37 -3.06 18.56
CA THR A 39 1.80 -4.38 18.26
C THR A 39 2.87 -5.46 18.47
N PRO A 40 2.50 -6.62 19.01
CA PRO A 40 3.47 -7.70 19.21
C PRO A 40 4.08 -8.19 17.90
N ALA A 41 3.32 -8.16 16.79
CA ALA A 41 3.83 -8.48 15.46
C ALA A 41 4.95 -7.51 15.05
N MET A 42 4.78 -6.20 15.24
CA MET A 42 5.81 -5.23 14.85
C MET A 42 7.07 -5.34 15.73
N LEU A 43 6.89 -5.55 17.04
CA LEU A 43 8.01 -5.75 17.95
C LEU A 43 8.85 -6.95 17.56
N ARG A 44 8.24 -8.12 17.38
CA ARG A 44 8.95 -9.34 16.95
C ARG A 44 9.55 -9.21 15.56
N TRP A 45 8.84 -8.57 14.62
CA TRP A 45 9.33 -8.40 13.26
C TRP A 45 10.68 -7.67 13.23
N LEU A 46 10.87 -6.72 14.14
CA LEU A 46 12.03 -5.84 14.21
C LEU A 46 12.96 -6.10 15.41
N ASP A 47 12.75 -7.22 16.11
CA ASP A 47 13.52 -7.64 17.28
C ASP A 47 13.50 -6.59 18.42
N GLY A 48 12.41 -5.81 18.47
CA GLY A 48 12.17 -4.80 19.48
C GLY A 48 11.88 -5.39 20.86
N ASP A 49 11.38 -6.63 20.92
CA ASP A 49 11.14 -7.37 22.16
C ASP A 49 12.42 -7.92 22.81
N GLU A 50 13.55 -7.88 22.11
CA GLU A 50 14.87 -8.24 22.66
C GLU A 50 15.62 -7.04 23.24
N ASN A 51 15.06 -5.83 23.13
CA ASN A 51 15.73 -4.58 23.50
C ASN A 51 15.72 -4.37 25.02
N THR A 52 16.91 -4.34 25.65
CA THR A 52 17.06 -4.14 27.10
C THR A 52 18.07 -3.06 27.42
N LYS A 53 18.01 -2.50 28.64
CA LYS A 53 18.96 -1.45 29.10
C LYS A 53 20.43 -1.88 29.05
N GLY A 54 20.71 -3.18 29.17
CA GLY A 54 22.07 -3.73 29.10
C GLY A 54 22.53 -4.02 27.68
N HIS A 55 21.58 -4.24 26.76
CA HIS A 55 21.82 -4.53 25.35
C HIS A 55 20.81 -3.76 24.48
N PRO A 56 21.03 -2.44 24.27
CA PRO A 56 20.15 -1.64 23.42
C PRO A 56 20.15 -2.17 21.97
N ASN A 57 18.97 -2.46 21.42
CA ASN A 57 18.81 -2.88 20.04
C ASN A 57 18.44 -1.69 19.15
N GLU A 58 19.38 -1.28 18.30
CA GLU A 58 19.21 -0.15 17.38
C GLU A 58 18.25 -0.41 16.23
N ASN A 59 18.02 -1.68 15.84
CA ASN A 59 17.25 -2.03 14.65
C ASN A 59 15.85 -1.44 14.70
N PHE A 60 15.11 -1.68 15.80
CA PHE A 60 13.77 -1.14 15.98
C PHE A 60 13.74 0.40 15.84
N ALA A 61 14.65 1.10 16.53
CA ALA A 61 14.74 2.55 16.49
C ALA A 61 15.05 3.08 15.07
N ARG A 62 16.00 2.42 14.39
CA ARG A 62 16.40 2.75 13.02
C ARG A 62 15.22 2.61 12.06
N GLU A 63 14.47 1.53 12.13
CA GLU A 63 13.33 1.30 11.24
C GLU A 63 12.18 2.29 11.48
N ILE A 64 11.90 2.64 12.75
CA ILE A 64 10.93 3.70 13.07
C ILE A 64 11.34 5.02 12.40
N MET A 65 12.60 5.44 12.55
CA MET A 65 13.08 6.71 12.01
C MET A 65 13.24 6.67 10.49
N GLU A 66 13.86 5.63 9.95
CA GLU A 66 14.22 5.52 8.54
C GLU A 66 13.01 5.21 7.66
N LEU A 67 12.25 4.16 7.98
CA LEU A 67 11.25 3.63 7.07
C LEU A 67 9.83 4.11 7.33
N PHE A 68 9.54 4.53 8.57
CA PHE A 68 8.19 4.87 8.97
C PHE A 68 7.99 6.37 9.20
N ALA A 69 8.96 7.08 9.78
CA ALA A 69 8.75 8.47 10.18
C ALA A 69 9.49 9.51 9.33
N LEU A 70 10.81 9.39 9.10
CA LEU A 70 11.66 10.50 8.66
C LEU A 70 12.34 10.29 7.30
N GLY A 71 12.69 9.05 6.95
CA GLY A 71 13.54 8.78 5.79
C GLY A 71 15.04 8.95 6.09
N VAL A 72 15.87 8.26 5.31
CA VAL A 72 17.34 8.29 5.40
C VAL A 72 17.87 9.73 5.38
N GLY A 73 18.87 10.01 6.22
CA GLY A 73 19.59 11.29 6.25
C GLY A 73 18.95 12.38 7.11
N ASN A 74 17.88 12.07 7.86
CA ASN A 74 17.18 13.02 8.73
C ASN A 74 17.40 12.75 10.23
N TYR A 75 18.41 11.95 10.57
CA TYR A 75 18.83 11.59 11.91
C TYR A 75 20.33 11.28 11.90
N THR A 76 20.96 11.35 13.06
CA THR A 76 22.34 10.91 13.26
C THR A 76 22.37 9.49 13.81
N GLU A 77 23.52 8.83 13.72
CA GLU A 77 23.72 7.53 14.36
C GLU A 77 23.53 7.59 15.88
N LYS A 78 23.91 8.72 16.49
CA LYS A 78 23.69 8.97 17.91
C LYS A 78 22.19 9.06 18.25
N ASP A 79 21.38 9.64 17.38
CA ASP A 79 19.93 9.68 17.58
C ASP A 79 19.34 8.26 17.60
N ILE A 80 19.84 7.36 16.75
CA ILE A 80 19.43 5.95 16.74
C ILE A 80 19.79 5.25 18.06
N GLN A 81 21.03 5.41 18.52
CA GLN A 81 21.50 4.83 19.78
C GLN A 81 20.69 5.30 20.99
N GLU A 82 20.44 6.60 21.08
CA GLU A 82 19.69 7.21 22.17
C GLU A 82 18.19 6.87 22.11
N ALA A 83 17.64 6.73 20.90
CA ALA A 83 16.30 6.21 20.70
C ALA A 83 16.17 4.73 21.07
N ALA A 84 17.15 3.90 20.71
CA ALA A 84 17.19 2.48 21.07
C ALA A 84 17.11 2.28 22.59
N ARG A 85 17.88 3.08 23.34
CA ARG A 85 17.82 3.11 24.81
C ARG A 85 16.42 3.47 25.31
N SER A 86 15.70 4.37 24.63
CA SER A 86 14.33 4.77 24.98
C SER A 86 13.30 3.67 24.73
N PHE A 87 13.54 2.78 23.77
CA PHE A 87 12.67 1.64 23.49
C PHE A 87 12.96 0.43 24.39
N SER A 88 14.03 0.44 25.19
CA SER A 88 14.40 -0.69 26.06
C SER A 88 13.27 -1.07 27.01
N GLY A 89 13.08 -2.37 27.23
CA GLY A 89 12.01 -2.91 28.07
C GLY A 89 10.66 -3.03 27.38
N TRP A 90 10.49 -2.59 26.13
CA TRP A 90 9.33 -2.99 25.32
C TRP A 90 9.49 -4.47 24.96
N HIS A 91 8.50 -5.29 25.31
CA HIS A 91 8.56 -6.75 25.15
C HIS A 91 7.21 -7.31 24.72
N VAL A 92 7.21 -8.56 24.27
CA VAL A 92 6.00 -9.35 24.06
C VAL A 92 5.88 -10.43 25.12
N ARG A 93 4.75 -10.47 25.85
CA ARG A 93 4.46 -11.51 26.85
C ARG A 93 3.08 -12.10 26.58
N GLU A 94 3.01 -13.43 26.50
CA GLU A 94 1.75 -14.16 26.25
C GLU A 94 0.99 -13.64 25.03
N GLY A 95 1.75 -13.25 24.01
CA GLY A 95 1.19 -12.74 22.77
C GLY A 95 0.75 -11.27 22.77
N THR A 96 1.03 -10.53 23.84
CA THR A 96 0.60 -9.13 24.02
C THR A 96 1.78 -8.20 24.34
N PHE A 97 1.60 -6.90 24.10
CA PHE A 97 2.58 -5.89 24.49
C PHE A 97 2.76 -5.86 26.02
N TRP A 98 4.01 -5.85 26.47
CA TRP A 98 4.35 -5.70 27.87
C TRP A 98 5.56 -4.79 28.04
N PHE A 99 5.45 -3.82 28.95
CA PHE A 99 6.57 -2.94 29.30
C PHE A 99 7.28 -3.45 30.56
N ASN A 100 8.46 -4.04 30.38
CA ASN A 100 9.33 -4.48 31.46
C ASN A 100 10.19 -3.31 31.98
N ARG A 101 9.67 -2.62 32.99
CA ARG A 101 10.35 -1.48 33.62
C ARG A 101 11.75 -1.83 34.16
N LEU A 102 11.99 -3.05 34.63
CA LEU A 102 13.31 -3.44 35.16
C LEU A 102 14.39 -3.50 34.08
N GLN A 103 13.99 -3.73 32.82
CA GLN A 103 14.85 -3.73 31.64
C GLN A 103 14.84 -2.41 30.88
N HIS A 104 14.10 -1.40 31.35
CA HIS A 104 14.14 -0.06 30.75
C HIS A 104 15.36 0.72 31.27
N ASP A 105 15.98 1.48 30.39
CA ASP A 105 16.98 2.48 30.72
C ASP A 105 16.29 3.78 31.11
N ASP A 106 16.22 4.09 32.40
CA ASP A 106 15.63 5.32 32.94
C ASP A 106 16.61 6.52 32.98
N SER A 107 17.81 6.39 32.41
CA SER A 107 18.76 7.50 32.39
C SER A 107 18.44 8.52 31.28
N PRO A 108 18.94 9.77 31.40
CA PRO A 108 18.71 10.80 30.39
C PRO A 108 19.25 10.41 29.01
N LYS A 109 18.49 10.76 27.98
CA LYS A 109 18.77 10.46 26.58
C LYS A 109 18.71 11.73 25.76
N THR A 110 19.57 11.86 24.75
CA THR A 110 19.60 13.04 23.87
C THR A 110 19.26 12.66 22.44
N VAL A 111 18.08 13.09 21.97
CA VAL A 111 17.60 12.80 20.61
C VAL A 111 17.19 14.10 19.93
N PHE A 112 17.68 14.32 18.71
CA PHE A 112 17.50 15.55 17.93
C PHE A 112 17.86 16.82 18.72
N GLY A 113 18.93 16.75 19.50
CA GLY A 113 19.42 17.86 20.33
C GLY A 113 18.58 18.16 21.58
N LYS A 114 17.52 17.38 21.86
CA LYS A 114 16.73 17.49 23.10
C LYS A 114 17.16 16.42 24.08
N THR A 115 17.37 16.81 25.34
CA THR A 115 17.76 15.89 26.42
C THR A 115 16.61 15.71 27.40
N GLY A 116 16.32 14.47 27.78
CA GLY A 116 15.29 14.12 28.77
C GLY A 116 15.28 12.63 29.06
N ASN A 117 14.53 12.19 30.08
CA ASN A 117 14.30 10.76 30.27
C ASN A 117 13.16 10.29 29.35
N PHE A 118 13.47 10.13 28.06
CA PHE A 118 12.47 9.74 27.06
C PHE A 118 12.19 8.24 27.10
N ASP A 119 10.92 7.89 26.93
CA ASP A 119 10.45 6.55 26.58
C ASP A 119 10.24 6.40 25.05
N GLY A 120 9.97 5.17 24.59
CA GLY A 120 9.76 4.88 23.18
C GLY A 120 8.60 5.64 22.53
N ALA A 121 7.52 5.93 23.27
CA ALA A 121 6.39 6.69 22.73
C ALA A 121 6.75 8.17 22.53
N GLN A 122 7.57 8.71 23.42
CA GLN A 122 8.12 10.06 23.32
C GLN A 122 9.14 10.18 22.19
N ILE A 123 9.93 9.14 21.90
CA ILE A 123 10.76 9.12 20.69
C ILE A 123 9.92 9.22 19.42
N VAL A 124 8.78 8.53 19.37
CA VAL A 124 7.84 8.69 18.25
C VAL A 124 7.37 10.14 18.15
N ASP A 125 7.01 10.78 19.27
CA ASP A 125 6.64 12.21 19.27
C ASP A 125 7.75 13.13 18.78
N LEU A 126 9.00 12.86 19.18
CA LEU A 126 10.17 13.60 18.70
C LEU A 126 10.36 13.45 17.19
N CYS A 127 10.10 12.27 16.62
CA CYS A 127 10.13 12.06 15.18
C CYS A 127 9.01 12.83 14.46
N LEU A 128 7.78 12.77 14.98
CA LEU A 128 6.63 13.46 14.40
C LEU A 128 6.81 14.99 14.38
N ALA A 129 7.57 15.54 15.33
CA ALA A 129 7.90 16.96 15.39
C ALA A 129 8.95 17.40 14.35
N GLN A 130 9.68 16.47 13.71
CA GLN A 130 10.67 16.82 12.71
C GLN A 130 10.01 17.28 11.40
N PRO A 131 10.49 18.35 10.75
CA PRO A 131 9.98 18.78 9.44
C PRO A 131 10.06 17.69 8.37
N ALA A 132 11.07 16.82 8.47
CA ALA A 132 11.27 15.68 7.60
C ALA A 132 10.08 14.71 7.62
N CYS A 133 9.36 14.58 8.75
CA CYS A 133 8.28 13.62 8.88
C CYS A 133 7.13 13.91 7.91
N ALA A 134 6.64 15.16 7.89
CA ALA A 134 5.58 15.55 6.97
C ALA A 134 6.00 15.42 5.51
N ARG A 135 7.27 15.73 5.17
CA ARG A 135 7.81 15.54 3.81
C ARG A 135 7.89 14.07 3.42
N PHE A 136 8.32 13.20 4.33
CA PHE A 136 8.41 11.77 4.12
C PHE A 136 7.04 11.15 3.82
N LEU A 137 6.03 11.52 4.62
CA LEU A 137 4.65 11.11 4.40
C LEU A 137 4.09 11.65 3.09
N ALA A 138 4.28 12.93 2.80
CA ALA A 138 3.85 13.56 1.55
C ALA A 138 4.42 12.84 0.32
N MET A 139 5.72 12.53 0.33
CA MET A 139 6.36 11.76 -0.73
C MET A 139 5.69 10.38 -0.90
N LYS A 140 5.43 9.66 0.20
CA LYS A 140 4.77 8.34 0.13
C LYS A 140 3.35 8.45 -0.43
N LEU A 141 2.56 9.43 -0.01
CA LEU A 141 1.20 9.64 -0.51
C LEU A 141 1.20 10.00 -1.99
N LEU A 142 2.08 10.90 -2.43
CA LEU A 142 2.21 11.27 -3.84
C LEU A 142 2.63 10.09 -4.71
N LYS A 143 3.61 9.30 -4.25
CA LYS A 143 4.06 8.09 -4.96
C LYS A 143 3.00 7.00 -5.05
N MET A 144 2.16 6.89 -4.03
CA MET A 144 1.10 5.89 -3.98
C MET A 144 -0.10 6.27 -4.86
N PHE A 145 -0.49 7.56 -4.87
CA PHE A 145 -1.78 7.96 -5.42
C PHE A 145 -1.71 8.88 -6.64
N VAL A 146 -0.57 9.51 -6.93
CA VAL A 146 -0.51 10.58 -7.94
C VAL A 146 0.52 10.30 -9.03
N LEU A 147 1.79 10.14 -8.66
CA LEU A 147 2.87 9.98 -9.64
C LEU A 147 4.11 9.31 -9.05
N ALA A 148 4.83 8.56 -9.88
CA ALA A 148 6.03 7.83 -9.45
C ALA A 148 7.17 8.73 -8.92
N ASN A 149 7.33 9.94 -9.49
CA ASN A 149 8.45 10.83 -9.21
C ASN A 149 7.97 12.25 -8.87
N PRO A 150 7.45 12.50 -7.65
CA PRO A 150 7.02 13.83 -7.23
C PRO A 150 8.20 14.81 -7.11
N THR A 151 7.97 16.07 -7.48
CA THR A 151 8.95 17.14 -7.30
C THR A 151 9.05 17.58 -5.83
N GLY A 152 10.14 18.25 -5.46
CA GLY A 152 10.29 18.83 -4.11
C GLY A 152 9.15 19.78 -3.75
N GLU A 153 8.70 20.59 -4.70
CA GLU A 153 7.57 21.53 -4.51
C GLU A 153 6.25 20.82 -4.23
N MET A 154 5.93 19.75 -4.98
CA MET A 154 4.73 18.94 -4.73
C MET A 154 4.78 18.30 -3.34
N ILE A 155 5.95 17.78 -2.95
CA ILE A 155 6.17 17.19 -1.62
C ILE A 155 5.94 18.25 -0.53
N ASP A 156 6.50 19.45 -0.70
CA ASP A 156 6.34 20.54 0.26
C ASP A 156 4.90 21.02 0.40
N ALA A 157 4.17 21.11 -0.72
CA ALA A 157 2.77 21.48 -0.72
C ALA A 157 1.91 20.49 0.07
N VAL A 158 2.05 19.18 -0.19
CA VAL A 158 1.32 18.14 0.55
C VAL A 158 1.78 18.05 2.01
N ALA A 159 3.08 18.23 2.28
CA ALA A 159 3.62 18.26 3.64
C ALA A 159 3.05 19.44 4.46
N ALA A 160 2.83 20.59 3.83
CA ALA A 160 2.18 21.73 4.47
C ALA A 160 0.72 21.41 4.84
N ARG A 161 -0.03 20.71 3.98
CA ARG A 161 -1.39 20.24 4.28
C ARG A 161 -1.39 19.23 5.43
N LEU A 162 -0.46 18.28 5.44
CA LEU A 162 -0.27 17.33 6.55
C LEU A 162 -0.06 18.06 7.87
N ARG A 163 0.84 19.05 7.92
CA ARG A 163 1.08 19.84 9.14
C ARG A 163 -0.15 20.65 9.55
N HIS A 164 -0.82 21.29 8.60
CA HIS A 164 -2.03 22.07 8.85
C HIS A 164 -3.13 21.23 9.51
N HIS A 165 -3.30 19.98 9.07
CA HIS A 165 -4.25 19.02 9.64
C HIS A 165 -3.70 18.19 10.79
N ASN A 166 -2.59 18.63 11.42
CA ASN A 166 -1.94 17.91 12.53
C ASN A 166 -1.66 16.42 12.23
N LEU A 167 -1.30 16.10 10.98
CA LEU A 167 -1.05 14.75 10.47
C LEU A 167 -2.28 13.82 10.45
N VAL A 168 -3.50 14.36 10.42
CA VAL A 168 -4.73 13.56 10.19
C VAL A 168 -4.89 13.28 8.69
N PHE A 169 -4.98 12.01 8.31
CA PHE A 169 -4.98 11.61 6.89
C PHE A 169 -6.28 11.92 6.15
N ALA A 170 -7.45 11.73 6.77
CA ALA A 170 -8.74 11.92 6.09
C ALA A 170 -8.88 13.25 5.33
N PRO A 171 -8.63 14.44 5.93
CA PRO A 171 -8.75 15.70 5.22
C PRO A 171 -7.69 15.87 4.14
N VAL A 172 -6.45 15.42 4.39
CA VAL A 172 -5.35 15.49 3.40
C VAL A 172 -5.64 14.64 2.18
N MET A 173 -6.12 13.40 2.40
CA MET A 173 -6.49 12.50 1.31
C MET A 173 -7.68 13.04 0.52
N ARG A 174 -8.67 13.64 1.17
CA ARG A 174 -9.78 14.31 0.49
C ARG A 174 -9.25 15.42 -0.42
N GLU A 175 -8.44 16.32 0.12
CA GLU A 175 -7.87 17.44 -0.65
C GLU A 175 -7.03 16.95 -1.82
N LEU A 176 -6.13 15.98 -1.59
CA LEU A 176 -5.26 15.41 -2.62
C LEU A 176 -6.07 14.78 -3.75
N LEU A 177 -7.01 13.88 -3.43
CA LEU A 177 -7.79 13.13 -4.41
C LEU A 177 -8.87 13.97 -5.12
N THR A 178 -9.14 15.20 -4.64
CA THR A 178 -10.00 16.17 -5.33
C THR A 178 -9.24 17.33 -5.96
N SER A 179 -7.91 17.33 -5.89
CA SER A 179 -7.07 18.44 -6.37
C SER A 179 -6.92 18.45 -7.89
N GLN A 180 -6.61 19.63 -8.44
CA GLN A 180 -6.21 19.74 -9.84
C GLN A 180 -4.97 18.87 -10.13
N LEU A 181 -3.99 18.87 -9.22
CA LEU A 181 -2.78 18.05 -9.32
C LEU A 181 -3.10 16.58 -9.61
N PHE A 182 -4.08 16.00 -8.92
CA PHE A 182 -4.50 14.60 -9.12
C PHE A 182 -5.15 14.36 -10.49
N PHE A 183 -5.91 15.32 -11.01
CA PHE A 183 -6.64 15.18 -12.27
C PHE A 183 -5.91 15.73 -13.50
N GLU A 184 -4.71 16.30 -13.34
CA GLU A 184 -3.87 16.76 -14.45
C GLU A 184 -3.58 15.62 -15.43
N ALA A 185 -3.63 15.93 -16.73
CA ALA A 185 -3.46 14.92 -17.78
C ALA A 185 -2.12 14.18 -17.68
N ALA A 186 -1.07 14.84 -17.20
CA ALA A 186 0.26 14.25 -17.00
C ALA A 186 0.32 13.25 -15.84
N HIS A 187 -0.62 13.29 -14.89
CA HIS A 187 -0.64 12.41 -13.72
C HIS A 187 -1.68 11.29 -13.81
N ARG A 188 -2.60 11.36 -14.79
CA ARG A 188 -3.52 10.27 -15.06
C ARG A 188 -2.74 9.06 -15.57
N ARG A 189 -3.00 7.88 -15.00
CA ARG A 189 -2.30 6.64 -15.39
C ARG A 189 -0.77 6.75 -15.23
N ALA A 190 -0.30 7.57 -14.28
CA ALA A 190 1.13 7.74 -14.04
C ALA A 190 1.71 6.72 -13.06
N VAL A 191 0.86 5.90 -12.42
CA VAL A 191 1.28 4.89 -11.44
C VAL A 191 1.02 3.48 -11.98
N ILE A 192 2.06 2.64 -11.97
CA ILE A 192 1.94 1.22 -12.30
C ILE A 192 1.19 0.53 -11.16
N LYS A 193 0.06 -0.12 -11.47
CA LYS A 193 -0.70 -0.93 -10.51
C LYS A 193 0.20 -2.01 -9.91
N SER A 194 0.21 -2.11 -8.58
CA SER A 194 0.74 -3.29 -7.90
C SER A 194 -0.08 -4.54 -8.29
N PRO A 195 0.45 -5.76 -8.11
CA PRO A 195 -0.34 -6.98 -8.28
C PRO A 195 -1.66 -6.94 -7.49
N LEU A 196 -1.66 -6.41 -6.26
CA LEU A 196 -2.85 -6.25 -5.45
C LEU A 196 -3.86 -5.31 -6.10
N ASP A 197 -3.44 -4.13 -6.54
CA ASP A 197 -4.32 -3.15 -7.20
C ASP A 197 -4.90 -3.69 -8.50
N LEU A 198 -4.09 -4.42 -9.28
CA LEU A 198 -4.54 -5.05 -10.51
C LEU A 198 -5.57 -6.13 -10.22
N VAL A 199 -5.23 -7.12 -9.40
CA VAL A 199 -6.07 -8.31 -9.18
C VAL A 199 -7.34 -7.94 -8.43
N VAL A 200 -7.22 -7.35 -7.24
CA VAL A 200 -8.38 -7.00 -6.41
C VAL A 200 -9.21 -5.89 -7.06
N GLY A 201 -8.55 -4.92 -7.70
CA GLY A 201 -9.23 -3.87 -8.46
C GLY A 201 -10.07 -4.44 -9.60
N SER A 202 -9.54 -5.39 -10.38
CA SER A 202 -10.28 -6.06 -11.46
C SER A 202 -11.47 -6.86 -10.94
N LEU A 203 -11.26 -7.66 -9.88
CA LEU A 203 -12.32 -8.46 -9.27
C LEU A 203 -13.47 -7.58 -8.76
N ARG A 204 -13.14 -6.44 -8.14
CA ARG A 204 -14.11 -5.45 -7.66
C ARG A 204 -14.83 -4.75 -8.81
N SER A 205 -14.10 -4.28 -9.82
CA SER A 205 -14.70 -3.60 -10.98
C SER A 205 -15.67 -4.50 -11.74
N LEU A 206 -15.39 -5.81 -11.81
CA LEU A 206 -16.25 -6.78 -12.46
C LEU A 206 -17.25 -7.46 -11.51
N ASP A 207 -17.37 -6.97 -10.27
CA ASP A 207 -18.32 -7.47 -9.26
C ASP A 207 -18.29 -8.99 -9.11
N GLN A 208 -17.09 -9.58 -9.10
CA GLN A 208 -16.93 -11.02 -9.12
C GLN A 208 -17.22 -11.67 -7.76
N THR A 209 -17.77 -12.88 -7.78
CA THR A 209 -17.66 -13.78 -6.62
C THR A 209 -16.30 -14.47 -6.63
N VAL A 210 -15.53 -14.31 -5.55
CA VAL A 210 -14.08 -14.62 -5.52
C VAL A 210 -13.78 -15.87 -4.69
N LYS A 211 -12.86 -16.70 -5.18
CA LYS A 211 -12.18 -17.74 -4.39
C LYS A 211 -10.83 -17.20 -3.93
N TRP A 212 -10.64 -17.02 -2.62
CA TRP A 212 -9.44 -16.37 -2.07
C TRP A 212 -8.12 -17.14 -2.24
N PRO A 213 -8.04 -18.48 -2.07
CA PRO A 213 -6.76 -19.18 -2.21
C PRO A 213 -6.13 -19.08 -3.62
N PRO A 214 -6.90 -19.24 -4.73
CA PRO A 214 -6.38 -18.96 -6.07
C PRO A 214 -5.92 -17.51 -6.26
N VAL A 215 -6.64 -16.54 -5.69
CA VAL A 215 -6.25 -15.11 -5.75
C VAL A 215 -4.93 -14.88 -5.03
N ALA A 216 -4.74 -15.44 -3.84
CA ALA A 216 -3.49 -15.32 -3.09
C ALA A 216 -2.30 -15.90 -3.90
N LYS A 217 -2.50 -17.06 -4.55
CA LYS A 217 -1.49 -17.64 -5.43
C LYS A 217 -1.14 -16.72 -6.61
N ILE A 218 -2.12 -16.13 -7.29
CA ILE A 218 -1.86 -15.20 -8.39
C ILE A 218 -1.09 -13.97 -7.91
N LEU A 219 -1.43 -13.43 -6.73
CA LEU A 219 -0.72 -12.30 -6.14
C LEU A 219 0.75 -12.66 -5.87
N ALA A 220 1.02 -13.82 -5.28
CA ALA A 220 2.36 -14.33 -5.05
C ALA A 220 3.14 -14.55 -6.35
N ASP A 221 2.52 -15.18 -7.35
CA ASP A 221 3.12 -15.43 -8.66
C ASP A 221 3.43 -14.12 -9.43
N LEU A 222 2.67 -13.04 -9.17
CA LEU A 222 2.92 -11.69 -9.68
C LEU A 222 3.94 -10.89 -8.84
N GLY A 223 4.45 -11.47 -7.75
CA GLY A 223 5.51 -10.91 -6.91
C GLY A 223 5.04 -10.19 -5.64
N GLN A 224 3.75 -10.25 -5.29
CA GLN A 224 3.20 -9.63 -4.08
C GLN A 224 2.44 -10.63 -3.22
N ASP A 225 3.17 -11.52 -2.56
CA ASP A 225 2.58 -12.51 -1.64
C ASP A 225 2.05 -11.84 -0.37
N VAL A 226 0.72 -11.75 -0.22
CA VAL A 226 0.12 -10.94 0.86
C VAL A 226 0.47 -11.53 2.22
N PHE A 227 0.91 -10.66 3.14
CA PHE A 227 1.50 -11.00 4.45
C PHE A 227 2.92 -11.54 4.42
N GLU A 228 3.58 -11.61 3.26
CA GLU A 228 4.98 -12.03 3.14
C GLU A 228 5.83 -10.98 2.39
N PRO A 229 6.02 -9.79 2.97
CA PRO A 229 6.87 -8.76 2.38
C PRO A 229 8.34 -9.22 2.28
N PRO A 230 9.06 -8.85 1.21
CA PRO A 230 10.46 -9.25 1.03
C PRO A 230 11.43 -8.55 2.00
N SER A 231 11.00 -7.46 2.64
CA SER A 231 11.79 -6.71 3.62
C SER A 231 10.91 -5.83 4.51
N VAL A 232 11.50 -5.16 5.51
CA VAL A 232 10.82 -4.15 6.35
C VAL A 232 10.24 -2.99 5.52
N LYS A 233 10.84 -2.69 4.36
CA LYS A 233 10.33 -1.68 3.41
C LYS A 233 9.00 -2.08 2.78
N GLY A 234 8.61 -3.36 2.87
CA GLY A 234 7.50 -3.93 2.13
C GLY A 234 7.90 -4.23 0.68
N TRP A 235 6.96 -4.07 -0.24
CA TRP A 235 7.22 -4.19 -1.67
C TRP A 235 7.54 -2.84 -2.28
N GLU A 236 8.60 -2.80 -3.09
CA GLU A 236 8.90 -1.63 -3.89
C GLU A 236 7.95 -1.52 -5.10
N GLY A 237 7.57 -0.29 -5.43
CA GLY A 237 6.61 0.00 -6.49
C GLY A 237 7.23 0.13 -7.89
N GLY A 238 6.41 0.62 -8.82
CA GLY A 238 6.86 1.08 -10.12
C GLY A 238 7.26 -0.06 -11.07
N ARG A 239 8.40 0.09 -11.77
CA ARG A 239 8.81 -0.80 -12.86
C ARG A 239 9.15 -2.22 -12.42
N LEU A 240 9.40 -2.44 -11.13
CA LEU A 240 9.62 -3.80 -10.59
C LEU A 240 8.39 -4.70 -10.81
N TRP A 241 7.20 -4.12 -10.93
CA TRP A 241 5.97 -4.85 -11.23
C TRP A 241 5.77 -5.20 -12.71
N VAL A 242 6.61 -4.67 -13.60
CA VAL A 242 6.47 -4.82 -15.06
C VAL A 242 7.81 -5.21 -15.67
N ASN A 243 7.96 -6.51 -15.94
CA ASN A 243 9.06 -7.12 -16.67
C ASN A 243 8.50 -8.22 -17.59
N SER A 244 9.34 -8.84 -18.41
CA SER A 244 8.88 -9.84 -19.40
C SER A 244 8.10 -11.01 -18.76
N SER A 245 8.49 -11.45 -17.57
CA SER A 245 7.80 -12.51 -16.83
C SER A 245 6.47 -12.02 -16.26
N SER A 246 6.46 -10.87 -15.57
CA SER A 246 5.24 -10.37 -14.94
C SER A 246 4.19 -9.92 -15.96
N LEU A 247 4.60 -9.46 -17.16
CA LEU A 247 3.67 -9.15 -18.26
C LEU A 247 2.93 -10.41 -18.73
N LEU A 248 3.64 -11.53 -18.91
CA LEU A 248 3.00 -12.81 -19.23
C LEU A 248 2.02 -13.23 -18.14
N MET A 249 2.40 -13.11 -16.88
CA MET A 249 1.53 -13.46 -15.75
C MET A 249 0.30 -12.54 -15.63
N ARG A 250 0.43 -11.24 -15.96
CA ARG A 250 -0.70 -10.30 -16.04
C ARG A 250 -1.67 -10.68 -17.17
N THR A 251 -1.16 -11.10 -18.33
CA THR A 251 -2.00 -11.63 -19.43
C THR A 251 -2.69 -12.94 -19.04
N ASN A 252 -1.99 -13.83 -18.34
CA ASN A 252 -2.58 -15.06 -17.80
C ASN A 252 -3.68 -14.76 -16.79
N PHE A 253 -3.48 -13.77 -15.92
CA PHE A 253 -4.50 -13.27 -15.00
C PHE A 253 -5.73 -12.73 -15.75
N ALA A 254 -5.55 -11.93 -16.81
CA ALA A 254 -6.66 -11.44 -17.63
C ALA A 254 -7.50 -12.59 -18.21
N THR A 255 -6.85 -13.68 -18.64
CA THR A 255 -7.52 -14.90 -19.10
C THR A 255 -8.27 -15.61 -17.96
N ALA A 256 -7.63 -15.78 -16.81
CA ALA A 256 -8.21 -16.43 -15.64
C ALA A 256 -9.41 -15.66 -15.04
N LEU A 257 -9.38 -14.32 -15.16
CA LEU A 257 -10.44 -13.43 -14.72
C LEU A 257 -11.75 -13.64 -15.51
N VAL A 258 -11.67 -13.97 -16.80
CA VAL A 258 -12.83 -14.06 -17.68
C VAL A 258 -13.33 -15.49 -17.91
N SER A 259 -12.50 -16.50 -17.63
CA SER A 259 -12.83 -17.91 -17.92
C SER A 259 -13.87 -18.53 -16.98
N GLY A 260 -14.08 -17.97 -15.78
CA GLY A 260 -15.20 -18.32 -14.89
C GLY A 260 -14.99 -19.49 -13.93
N ASP A 261 -14.01 -20.38 -14.21
CA ASP A 261 -13.92 -21.68 -13.53
C ASP A 261 -12.88 -21.74 -12.41
N GLN A 262 -11.77 -21.00 -12.53
CA GLN A 262 -10.63 -21.14 -11.61
C GLN A 262 -10.53 -20.04 -10.54
N LEU A 263 -10.81 -18.78 -10.91
CA LEU A 263 -10.57 -17.63 -10.04
C LEU A 263 -11.87 -17.04 -9.46
N ALA A 264 -12.79 -16.69 -10.36
CA ALA A 264 -13.98 -15.92 -10.06
C ALA A 264 -15.02 -16.10 -11.16
N THR A 265 -16.29 -15.79 -10.87
CA THR A 265 -17.38 -15.90 -11.84
C THR A 265 -18.01 -14.53 -12.12
N LEU A 266 -18.19 -14.20 -13.40
CA LEU A 266 -18.82 -12.95 -13.84
C LEU A 266 -20.22 -12.81 -13.24
N SER A 267 -20.50 -11.67 -12.61
CA SER A 267 -21.82 -11.42 -12.04
C SER A 267 -22.87 -11.20 -13.12
N LYS A 268 -24.12 -11.49 -12.76
CA LYS A 268 -25.26 -11.33 -13.65
C LYS A 268 -25.36 -9.90 -14.25
N PRO A 269 -25.18 -8.80 -13.50
CA PRO A 269 -25.16 -7.47 -14.09
C PRO A 269 -24.14 -7.31 -15.22
N ILE A 270 -22.92 -7.85 -15.07
CA ILE A 270 -21.90 -7.79 -16.12
C ILE A 270 -22.37 -8.52 -17.37
N LEU A 271 -22.90 -9.74 -17.21
CA LEU A 271 -23.42 -10.58 -18.30
C LEU A 271 -24.64 -9.96 -18.99
N ASP A 272 -25.57 -9.37 -18.25
CA ASP A 272 -26.82 -8.82 -18.80
C ASP A 272 -26.55 -7.66 -19.77
N GLY A 273 -25.56 -6.81 -19.48
CA GLY A 273 -25.17 -5.73 -20.39
C GLY A 273 -24.25 -6.17 -21.53
N ALA A 274 -24.09 -7.48 -21.78
CA ALA A 274 -23.41 -7.99 -22.95
C ALA A 274 -24.30 -7.94 -24.22
N GLY A 275 -25.63 -7.92 -24.06
CA GLY A 275 -26.59 -8.01 -25.17
C GLY A 275 -26.82 -6.73 -25.97
N GLY A 276 -26.07 -5.66 -25.70
CA GLY A 276 -26.18 -4.38 -26.40
C GLY A 276 -25.42 -4.33 -27.74
N THR A 277 -25.45 -3.17 -28.40
CA THR A 277 -24.57 -2.90 -29.55
C THR A 277 -23.12 -2.88 -29.12
N SER A 278 -22.18 -3.17 -30.02
CA SER A 278 -20.73 -3.12 -29.71
C SER A 278 -20.31 -1.79 -29.11
N GLU A 279 -20.86 -0.68 -29.58
CA GLU A 279 -20.63 0.66 -29.06
C GLU A 279 -21.08 0.79 -27.60
N SER A 280 -22.27 0.28 -27.27
CA SER A 280 -22.79 0.32 -25.90
C SER A 280 -22.00 -0.57 -24.94
N VAL A 281 -21.58 -1.75 -25.39
CA VAL A 281 -20.76 -2.69 -24.61
C VAL A 281 -19.38 -2.07 -24.33
N VAL A 282 -18.72 -1.52 -25.35
CA VAL A 282 -17.41 -0.86 -25.20
C VAL A 282 -17.51 0.36 -24.31
N ALA A 283 -18.52 1.23 -24.49
CA ALA A 283 -18.71 2.40 -23.63
C ALA A 283 -18.91 2.02 -22.16
N ARG A 284 -19.62 0.92 -21.89
CA ARG A 284 -19.78 0.38 -20.55
C ARG A 284 -18.46 -0.11 -19.96
N LEU A 285 -17.68 -0.86 -20.71
CA LEU A 285 -16.38 -1.36 -20.25
C LEU A 285 -15.35 -0.24 -20.08
N ASP A 286 -15.32 0.75 -20.97
CA ASP A 286 -14.50 1.96 -20.83
C ASP A 286 -14.81 2.64 -19.50
N LYS A 287 -16.09 2.89 -19.20
CA LYS A 287 -16.50 3.48 -17.92
C LYS A 287 -16.09 2.64 -16.71
N LEU A 288 -16.22 1.32 -16.80
CA LEU A 288 -16.02 0.40 -15.68
C LEU A 288 -14.54 0.10 -15.38
N LEU A 289 -13.73 -0.08 -16.42
CA LEU A 289 -12.35 -0.56 -16.34
C LEU A 289 -11.33 0.52 -16.62
N LEU A 290 -11.68 1.51 -17.43
CA LEU A 290 -10.80 2.59 -17.86
C LEU A 290 -11.27 3.98 -17.37
N GLY A 291 -12.32 4.06 -16.56
CA GLY A 291 -12.84 5.32 -16.03
C GLY A 291 -13.45 6.25 -17.09
N GLY A 292 -13.77 5.74 -18.28
CA GLY A 292 -14.36 6.52 -19.37
C GLY A 292 -13.35 7.38 -20.13
N THR A 293 -12.06 7.09 -20.01
CA THR A 293 -10.99 7.91 -20.61
C THR A 293 -10.36 7.27 -21.84
N ALA A 294 -10.90 6.17 -22.39
CA ALA A 294 -10.42 5.66 -23.67
C ALA A 294 -10.58 6.76 -24.74
N ASP A 295 -9.55 7.00 -25.55
CA ASP A 295 -9.64 7.96 -26.64
C ASP A 295 -10.47 7.40 -27.81
N GLU A 296 -10.76 8.24 -28.80
CA GLU A 296 -11.58 7.84 -29.95
C GLU A 296 -10.98 6.67 -30.73
N ARG A 297 -9.65 6.63 -30.83
CA ARG A 297 -8.93 5.57 -31.53
C ARG A 297 -9.09 4.23 -30.80
N LEU A 298 -8.77 4.17 -29.52
CA LEU A 298 -8.89 2.97 -28.71
C LEU A 298 -10.34 2.48 -28.66
N ARG A 299 -11.31 3.39 -28.53
CA ARG A 299 -12.73 3.02 -28.58
C ARG A 299 -13.10 2.40 -29.92
N ALA A 300 -12.65 2.97 -31.04
CA ALA A 300 -12.91 2.41 -32.37
C ALA A 300 -12.28 1.02 -32.55
N GLU A 301 -11.04 0.83 -32.07
CA GLU A 301 -10.35 -0.46 -32.10
C GLU A 301 -11.10 -1.53 -31.27
N LEU A 302 -11.54 -1.20 -30.05
CA LEU A 302 -12.33 -2.09 -29.19
C LEU A 302 -13.70 -2.44 -29.80
N VAL A 303 -14.39 -1.46 -30.41
CA VAL A 303 -15.67 -1.70 -31.10
C VAL A 303 -15.48 -2.60 -32.30
N SER A 304 -14.43 -2.37 -33.11
CA SER A 304 -14.11 -3.22 -34.25
C SER A 304 -13.83 -4.65 -33.82
N HIS A 305 -13.01 -4.84 -32.76
CA HIS A 305 -12.71 -6.15 -32.20
C HIS A 305 -13.99 -6.89 -31.76
N HIS A 306 -14.88 -6.22 -31.03
CA HIS A 306 -16.14 -6.83 -30.58
C HIS A 306 -17.08 -7.19 -31.75
N LYS A 307 -17.12 -6.38 -32.81
CA LYS A 307 -17.91 -6.68 -34.03
C LYS A 307 -17.40 -7.92 -34.76
N GLN A 308 -16.08 -8.06 -34.86
CA GLN A 308 -15.42 -9.16 -35.57
C GLN A 308 -15.32 -10.45 -34.74
N ALA A 309 -15.48 -10.36 -33.42
CA ALA A 309 -15.42 -11.53 -32.54
C ALA A 309 -16.49 -12.57 -32.90
N GLU A 310 -16.08 -13.83 -32.94
CA GLU A 310 -16.95 -14.99 -33.16
C GLU A 310 -17.53 -15.52 -31.83
N GLY A 311 -18.55 -16.36 -31.92
CA GLY A 311 -19.20 -16.98 -30.76
C GLY A 311 -20.39 -16.20 -30.20
N ASN A 312 -20.93 -16.70 -29.09
CA ASN A 312 -22.08 -16.12 -28.42
C ASN A 312 -21.73 -14.82 -27.68
N THR A 313 -22.75 -14.08 -27.26
CA THR A 313 -22.61 -12.77 -26.59
C THR A 313 -21.66 -12.81 -25.38
N VAL A 314 -21.68 -13.88 -24.60
CA VAL A 314 -20.81 -14.04 -23.42
C VAL A 314 -19.36 -14.29 -23.84
N GLN A 315 -19.13 -15.08 -24.89
CA GLN A 315 -17.78 -15.32 -25.43
C GLN A 315 -17.17 -14.03 -25.98
N LYS A 316 -17.94 -13.24 -26.73
CA LYS A 316 -17.50 -11.93 -27.23
C LYS A 316 -17.15 -10.96 -26.10
N LEU A 317 -17.98 -10.90 -25.05
CA LEU A 317 -17.72 -10.09 -23.87
C LEU A 317 -16.43 -10.52 -23.17
N ARG A 318 -16.22 -11.83 -22.97
CA ARG A 318 -15.00 -12.36 -22.33
C ARG A 318 -13.74 -12.01 -23.10
N GLY A 319 -13.75 -12.15 -24.43
CA GLY A 319 -12.63 -11.75 -25.29
C GLY A 319 -12.33 -10.25 -25.18
N LEU A 320 -13.37 -9.41 -25.20
CA LEU A 320 -13.22 -7.97 -25.04
C LEU A 320 -12.68 -7.59 -23.64
N LEU A 321 -13.16 -8.23 -22.58
CA LEU A 321 -12.66 -8.04 -21.22
C LEU A 321 -11.18 -8.42 -21.09
N GLN A 322 -10.78 -9.54 -21.68
CA GLN A 322 -9.38 -9.99 -21.70
C GLN A 322 -8.50 -8.97 -22.43
N LEU A 323 -8.95 -8.46 -23.57
CA LEU A 323 -8.25 -7.43 -24.33
C LEU A 323 -8.05 -6.17 -23.49
N VAL A 324 -9.14 -5.62 -22.92
CA VAL A 324 -9.07 -4.41 -22.07
C VAL A 324 -8.16 -4.62 -20.87
N ALA A 325 -8.25 -5.77 -20.19
CA ALA A 325 -7.41 -6.09 -19.05
C ALA A 325 -5.92 -6.28 -19.39
N SER A 326 -5.59 -6.44 -20.68
CA SER A 326 -4.23 -6.56 -21.18
C SER A 326 -3.66 -5.25 -21.74
N LEU A 327 -4.48 -4.19 -21.83
CA LEU A 327 -4.04 -2.89 -22.33
C LEU A 327 -3.03 -2.22 -21.38
N PRO A 328 -2.02 -1.49 -21.91
CA PRO A 328 -1.12 -0.66 -21.10
C PRO A 328 -1.87 0.29 -20.18
N GLU A 329 -2.93 0.93 -20.68
CA GLU A 329 -3.78 1.85 -19.94
C GLU A 329 -4.37 1.18 -18.70
N TYR A 330 -4.74 -0.10 -18.80
CA TYR A 330 -5.31 -0.85 -17.68
C TYR A 330 -4.27 -1.24 -16.62
N GLN A 331 -2.99 -1.35 -17.00
CA GLN A 331 -1.91 -1.65 -16.04
C GLN A 331 -1.56 -0.45 -15.15
N LEU A 332 -2.12 0.72 -15.46
CA LEU A 332 -1.84 1.99 -14.82
C LEU A 332 -3.10 2.50 -14.08
N HIS A 333 -2.90 3.27 -13.01
CA HIS A 333 -3.95 4.05 -12.37
C HIS A 333 -3.57 5.52 -12.26
#